data_AF-A0A1L9VSN2-F1
#
_entry.id   AF-A0A1L9VSN2-F1
#
_cell.length_a   1.000
_cell.length_b   1.000
_cell.length_c   1.000
_cell.angle_alpha   90.00
_cell.angle_beta   90.00
_cell.angle_gamma   90.00
#
_symmetry.space_group_name_H-M   'P 1'
#
loop_
_entity.id
_entity.type
_entity.pdbx_description
1 polymer ?
#
loop_
_entity_poly.entity_id
_entity_poly.type
_entity_poly.pdbx_seq_one_letter_code
_entity_poly.pdbx_strand_id
1 'polypeptide(L)'
;MFNPDPLSWTLLFKKHKTTVLLMLLPQESITNTKTALLNALKARELTEINGDPLPEDASDIEFGVAVDKNDLEKGWTRLEVEGSDFAEEEVSKKNTGKKTSGSISLQAVDLRNGQSIAFRFKKPGDGEKAVKKDGEDIDIDLDLEDPGWDVVVPKFDDEEEIEQ
;
A
#
# COMPACT_ATOMS: atom_id res chain seq x y z
N MET A 1 -24.63 10.21 8.55
CA MET A 1 -24.19 10.99 7.36
C MET A 1 -22.77 11.45 7.64
N PHE A 2 -21.83 11.12 6.76
CA PHE A 2 -20.46 11.65 6.82
C PHE A 2 -20.52 13.06 6.24
N ASN A 3 -20.28 14.07 7.07
CA ASN A 3 -20.13 15.44 6.57
C ASN A 3 -18.69 15.57 6.07
N PRO A 4 -18.46 15.85 4.77
CA PRO A 4 -17.11 16.04 4.26
C PRO A 4 -16.48 17.23 4.98
N ASP A 5 -15.40 16.98 5.71
CA ASP A 5 -14.62 18.03 6.34
C ASP A 5 -13.76 18.71 5.26
N PRO A 6 -13.86 20.04 5.05
CA PRO A 6 -13.05 20.75 4.06
C PRO A 6 -11.55 20.66 4.29
N LEU A 7 -11.11 20.26 5.49
CA LEU A 7 -9.71 20.03 5.84
C LEU A 7 -9.24 18.61 5.50
N SER A 8 -10.12 17.73 5.03
CA SER A 8 -9.76 16.38 4.60
C SER A 8 -8.90 16.42 3.34
N TRP A 9 -7.93 15.52 3.28
CA TRP A 9 -7.19 15.21 2.07
C TRP A 9 -7.94 14.15 1.27
N THR A 10 -7.95 14.34 -0.04
CA THR A 10 -8.37 13.34 -1.01
C THR A 10 -7.15 12.53 -1.42
N LEU A 11 -7.15 11.22 -1.16
CA LEU A 11 -6.07 10.31 -1.54
C LEU A 11 -6.57 9.28 -2.56
N LEU A 12 -5.71 8.96 -3.53
CA LEU A 12 -6.04 8.04 -4.63
C LEU A 12 -5.28 6.72 -4.45
N PHE A 13 -5.95 5.70 -3.91
CA PHE A 13 -5.39 4.37 -3.70
C PHE A 13 -5.50 3.55 -4.98
N LYS A 14 -4.38 3.07 -5.51
CA LYS A 14 -4.28 2.37 -6.80
C LYS A 14 -3.82 0.93 -6.63
N LYS A 15 -4.54 0.01 -7.29
CA LYS A 15 -4.14 -1.40 -7.51
C LYS A 15 -4.72 -1.84 -8.84
N HIS A 16 -3.87 -2.40 -9.71
CA HIS A 16 -4.17 -2.70 -11.10
C HIS A 16 -4.80 -1.49 -11.80
N LYS A 17 -5.98 -1.68 -12.42
CA LYS A 17 -6.84 -0.65 -13.02
C LYS A 17 -7.81 -0.02 -12.02
N THR A 18 -7.82 -0.46 -10.76
CA THR A 18 -8.73 0.03 -9.71
C THR A 18 -8.13 1.25 -9.02
N THR A 19 -8.91 2.32 -8.92
CA THR A 19 -8.60 3.48 -8.07
C THR A 19 -9.71 3.68 -7.04
N VAL A 20 -9.35 3.65 -5.76
CA VAL A 20 -10.25 3.96 -4.64
C VAL A 20 -9.90 5.34 -4.11
N LEU A 21 -10.90 6.22 -4.04
CA LEU A 21 -10.74 7.58 -3.53
C LEU A 21 -11.28 7.63 -2.11
N LEU A 22 -10.43 8.05 -1.16
CA LEU A 22 -10.84 8.29 0.23
C LEU A 22 -10.57 9.74 0.62
N MET A 23 -11.50 10.33 1.37
CA MET A 23 -11.31 11.61 2.05
C MET A 23 -10.97 11.34 3.51
N LEU A 24 -9.74 11.67 3.90
CA LEU A 24 -9.21 11.38 5.24
C LEU A 24 -8.57 12.63 5.82
N LEU A 25 -8.63 12.78 7.14
CA LEU A 25 -7.97 13.90 7.80
C LEU A 25 -6.44 13.73 7.77
N PRO A 26 -5.63 14.81 7.69
CA PRO A 26 -4.17 14.71 7.68
C PRO A 26 -3.58 13.98 8.89
N GLN A 27 -4.24 14.10 10.05
CA GLN A 27 -3.89 13.42 11.30
C GLN A 27 -4.34 11.95 11.39
N GLU A 28 -5.06 11.45 10.39
CA GLU A 28 -5.52 10.06 10.38
C GLU A 28 -4.33 9.10 10.39
N SER A 29 -4.46 7.98 11.11
CA SER A 29 -3.37 7.00 11.20
C SER A 29 -3.27 6.12 9.96
N ILE A 30 -2.08 5.59 9.68
CA ILE A 30 -1.89 4.61 8.59
C ILE A 30 -2.75 3.36 8.81
N THR A 31 -2.85 2.87 10.05
CA THR A 31 -3.69 1.70 10.38
C THR A 31 -5.15 1.95 10.06
N ASN A 32 -5.72 3.07 10.54
CA ASN A 32 -7.11 3.42 10.26
C ASN A 32 -7.34 3.68 8.77
N THR A 33 -6.36 4.21 8.06
CA THR A 33 -6.41 4.39 6.60
C THR A 33 -6.54 3.05 5.89
N LYS A 34 -5.77 2.02 6.29
CA LYS A 34 -5.91 0.66 5.76
C LYS A 34 -7.29 0.08 6.06
N THR A 35 -7.79 0.26 7.29
CA THR A 35 -9.14 -0.18 7.68
C THR A 35 -10.22 0.52 6.86
N ALA A 36 -10.10 1.84 6.64
CA ALA A 36 -11.02 2.61 5.82
C ALA A 36 -11.02 2.13 4.36
N LEU A 37 -9.83 1.84 3.80
CA LEU A 37 -9.71 1.25 2.46
C LEU A 37 -10.39 -0.12 2.39
N LEU A 38 -10.10 -1.02 3.32
CA LEU A 38 -10.71 -2.35 3.34
C LEU A 38 -12.24 -2.27 3.46
N ASN A 39 -12.74 -1.41 4.34
CA ASN A 39 -14.18 -1.19 4.51
C ASN A 39 -14.81 -0.61 3.24
N ALA A 40 -14.14 0.32 2.55
CA ALA A 40 -14.63 0.88 1.29
C ALA A 40 -14.71 -0.17 0.18
N LEU A 41 -13.73 -1.07 0.11
CA LEU A 41 -13.73 -2.19 -0.84
C LEU A 41 -14.87 -3.18 -0.52
N LYS A 42 -15.00 -3.59 0.75
CA LYS A 42 -16.09 -4.49 1.21
C LYS A 42 -17.48 -3.89 1.02
N ALA A 43 -17.64 -2.58 1.24
CA ALA A 43 -18.91 -1.88 1.04
C ALA A 43 -19.36 -1.82 -0.43
N ARG A 44 -18.42 -2.02 -1.37
CA ARG A 44 -18.72 -2.19 -2.80
C ARG A 44 -18.89 -3.66 -3.21
N GLU A 45 -18.95 -4.57 -2.23
CA GLU A 45 -19.11 -6.01 -2.44
C GLU A 45 -18.00 -6.61 -3.31
N LEU A 46 -16.81 -5.99 -3.30
CA LEU A 46 -15.64 -6.53 -3.98
C LEU A 46 -15.10 -7.74 -3.20
N THR A 47 -14.87 -8.85 -3.89
CA THR A 47 -14.29 -10.07 -3.32
C THR A 47 -12.81 -10.22 -3.65
N GLU A 48 -12.37 -9.67 -4.79
CA GLU A 48 -11.00 -9.71 -5.28
C GLU A 48 -10.69 -8.49 -6.17
N ILE A 49 -9.40 -8.22 -6.38
CA ILE A 49 -8.91 -7.23 -7.35
C ILE A 49 -7.79 -7.88 -8.17
N ASN A 50 -7.99 -8.03 -9.48
CA ASN A 50 -7.03 -8.64 -10.40
C ASN A 50 -6.56 -10.05 -9.94
N GLY A 51 -7.51 -10.89 -9.50
CA GLY A 51 -7.22 -12.25 -9.00
C GLY A 51 -6.67 -12.32 -7.58
N ASP A 52 -6.35 -11.18 -6.94
CA ASP A 52 -5.97 -11.17 -5.53
C ASP A 52 -7.20 -11.01 -4.63
N PRO A 53 -7.53 -11.98 -3.76
CA PRO A 53 -8.67 -11.89 -2.86
C PRO A 53 -8.49 -10.75 -1.85
N LEU A 54 -9.58 -10.10 -1.46
CA LEU A 54 -9.54 -9.11 -0.39
C LEU A 54 -9.11 -9.77 0.92
N PRO A 55 -8.19 -9.15 1.69
CA PRO A 55 -7.77 -9.70 2.96
C PRO A 55 -8.88 -9.63 4.01
N GLU A 56 -8.82 -10.52 5.00
CA GLU A 56 -9.71 -10.47 6.15
C GLU A 56 -9.38 -9.28 7.06
N ASP A 57 -8.07 -9.05 7.28
CA ASP A 57 -7.52 -7.98 8.12
C ASP A 57 -6.87 -6.86 7.29
N ALA A 58 -7.01 -5.63 7.74
CA ALA A 58 -6.35 -4.45 7.18
C ALA A 58 -4.82 -4.46 7.40
N SER A 59 -4.30 -5.23 8.35
CA SER A 59 -2.86 -5.40 8.59
C SER A 59 -2.12 -6.08 7.42
N ASP A 60 -2.85 -6.79 6.58
CA ASP A 60 -2.38 -7.44 5.35
C ASP A 60 -2.36 -6.50 4.14
N ILE A 61 -2.78 -5.24 4.30
CA ILE A 61 -2.66 -4.23 3.26
C ILE A 61 -1.31 -3.52 3.41
N GLU A 62 -0.59 -3.38 2.31
CA GLU A 62 0.62 -2.56 2.24
C GLU A 62 0.38 -1.34 1.37
N PHE A 63 1.03 -0.23 1.71
CA PHE A 63 1.00 1.00 0.92
C PHE A 63 2.35 1.25 0.28
N GLY A 64 2.30 1.79 -0.93
CA GLY A 64 3.46 2.21 -1.69
C GLY A 64 3.32 3.68 -2.10
N VAL A 65 4.44 4.40 -2.07
CA VAL A 65 4.54 5.78 -2.55
C VAL A 65 5.28 5.82 -3.87
N ALA A 66 4.87 6.73 -4.77
CA ALA A 66 5.54 6.88 -6.05
C ALA A 66 7.02 7.23 -5.85
N VAL A 67 7.90 6.57 -6.59
CA VAL A 67 9.34 6.86 -6.59
C VAL A 67 9.59 8.30 -7.04
N ASP A 68 8.83 8.77 -8.03
CA ASP A 68 8.77 10.17 -8.45
C ASP A 68 7.32 10.64 -8.48
N LYS A 69 7.00 11.65 -7.65
CA LYS A 69 5.64 12.20 -7.55
C LYS A 69 5.16 12.87 -8.85
N ASN A 70 6.09 13.22 -9.76
CA ASN A 70 5.79 13.82 -11.05
C ASN A 70 5.74 12.81 -12.19
N ASP A 71 6.19 11.57 -11.96
CA ASP A 71 6.27 10.52 -12.97
C ASP A 71 5.96 9.16 -12.34
N LEU A 72 4.69 8.76 -12.42
CA LEU A 72 4.19 7.51 -11.86
C LEU A 72 4.73 6.27 -12.61
N GLU A 73 5.33 6.42 -13.79
CA GLU A 73 5.91 5.32 -14.56
C GLU A 73 7.23 4.83 -13.96
N LYS A 74 7.88 5.64 -13.12
CA LYS A 74 9.08 5.25 -12.37
C LYS A 74 8.80 4.25 -11.25
N GLY A 75 7.54 3.88 -11.06
CA GLY A 75 7.12 2.86 -10.12
C GLY A 75 6.92 3.38 -8.70
N TRP A 76 6.88 2.44 -7.77
CA TRP A 76 6.45 2.66 -6.40
C TRP A 76 7.42 1.97 -5.44
N THR A 77 7.63 2.57 -4.28
CA THR A 77 8.39 1.96 -3.19
C THR A 77 7.48 1.79 -1.97
N ARG A 78 7.79 0.80 -1.12
CA ARG A 78 7.03 0.53 0.09
C ARG A 78 7.04 1.74 1.01
N LEU A 79 5.88 2.08 1.55
CA LEU A 79 5.75 3.06 2.60
C LEU A 79 6.24 2.45 3.93
N GLU A 80 7.48 2.76 4.28
CA GLU A 80 8.05 2.35 5.57
C GLU A 80 7.47 3.21 6.69
N VAL A 81 6.85 2.53 7.65
CA VAL A 81 6.29 3.16 8.86
C VAL A 81 7.19 2.73 10.02
N GLU A 82 8.16 3.57 10.39
CA GLU A 82 9.08 3.31 11.51
C GLU A 82 8.28 3.19 12.82
N GLY A 83 7.85 1.98 13.18
CA GLY A 83 6.99 1.74 14.34
C GLY A 83 6.13 0.47 14.26
N SER A 84 6.10 -0.24 13.13
CA SER A 84 5.66 -1.64 13.11
C SER A 84 6.84 -2.56 13.46
N ASP A 85 6.73 -3.32 14.55
CA ASP A 85 7.72 -4.30 15.07
C ASP A 85 8.02 -5.49 14.11
N PHE A 86 7.92 -5.31 12.79
CA PHE A 86 8.10 -6.37 11.79
C PHE A 86 8.97 -5.96 10.58
N ALA A 87 9.76 -4.89 10.68
CA ALA A 87 10.76 -4.60 9.65
C ALA A 87 12.08 -5.28 10.03
N GLU A 88 12.29 -6.49 9.48
CA GLU A 88 13.63 -7.06 9.38
C GLU A 88 14.54 -6.18 8.52
N GLU A 89 15.79 -6.11 8.96
CA GLU A 89 16.87 -5.24 8.48
C GLU A 89 17.16 -5.41 6.99
N GLU A 90 17.25 -4.29 6.25
CA GLU A 90 18.37 -4.01 5.34
C GLU A 90 18.30 -2.56 4.82
N VAL A 91 19.22 -1.76 5.37
CA VAL A 91 19.91 -0.60 4.76
C VAL A 91 19.07 0.56 4.18
N SER A 92 18.94 1.62 4.99
CA SER A 92 19.32 2.99 4.60
C SER A 92 19.38 3.93 5.80
N LYS A 93 20.60 4.35 6.14
CA LYS A 93 20.88 5.40 7.15
C LYS A 93 20.13 6.69 6.82
N LYS A 94 19.46 7.25 7.84
CA LYS A 94 19.54 8.65 8.35
C LYS A 94 18.15 9.24 8.61
N ASN A 95 17.68 9.18 9.85
CA ASN A 95 17.36 10.40 10.60
C ASN A 95 17.15 10.17 12.10
N THR A 96 17.52 11.21 12.84
CA THR A 96 17.66 11.26 14.28
C THR A 96 16.32 11.62 14.94
N GLY A 97 15.82 10.73 15.78
CA GLY A 97 15.07 11.06 17.00
C GLY A 97 13.60 11.44 16.83
N LYS A 98 12.70 10.54 17.25
CA LYS A 98 11.92 10.62 18.50
C LYS A 98 10.85 9.52 18.47
N LYS A 99 11.06 8.44 19.22
CA LYS A 99 10.05 7.39 19.42
C LYS A 99 8.79 8.05 19.98
N THR A 100 7.77 8.17 19.15
CA THR A 100 6.40 8.40 19.59
C THR A 100 5.69 7.07 19.41
N SER A 101 5.37 6.42 20.52
CA SER A 101 4.52 5.23 20.61
C SER A 101 3.06 5.58 20.29
N GLY A 102 2.85 6.34 19.22
CA GLY A 102 1.55 6.77 18.71
C GLY A 102 1.48 6.41 17.24
N SER A 103 0.32 5.96 16.79
CA SER A 103 0.07 5.58 15.40
C SER A 103 0.54 6.69 14.45
N ILE A 104 1.44 6.36 13.52
CA ILE A 104 1.99 7.31 12.55
C ILE A 104 0.85 7.82 11.64
N SER A 105 0.79 9.14 11.44
CA SER A 105 -0.27 9.81 10.67
C SER A 105 0.10 10.02 9.20
N LEU A 106 -0.90 10.23 8.34
CA LEU A 106 -0.71 10.49 6.90
C LEU A 106 0.26 11.65 6.64
N GLN A 107 0.11 12.77 7.35
CA GLN A 107 1.01 13.91 7.18
C GLN A 107 2.44 13.63 7.67
N ALA A 108 2.60 12.75 8.67
CA ALA A 108 3.91 12.43 9.25
C ALA A 108 4.79 11.60 8.30
N VAL A 109 4.18 10.88 7.36
CA VAL A 109 4.88 10.09 6.31
C VAL A 109 4.96 10.82 4.97
N ASP A 110 4.86 12.15 4.99
CA ASP A 110 4.95 13.01 3.81
C ASP A 110 3.89 12.77 2.71
N LEU A 111 2.75 12.16 3.06
CA LEU A 111 1.60 12.14 2.15
C LEU A 111 0.96 13.53 2.07
N ARG A 112 0.29 13.82 0.95
CA ARG A 112 -0.34 15.12 0.67
C ARG A 112 -1.70 14.94 -0.03
N ASN A 113 -2.50 16.00 0.01
CA ASN A 113 -3.77 16.06 -0.71
C ASN A 113 -3.56 15.82 -2.22
N GLY A 114 -4.41 15.00 -2.83
CA GLY A 114 -4.38 14.63 -4.24
C GLY A 114 -3.32 13.57 -4.60
N GLN A 115 -2.57 13.04 -3.63
CA GLN A 115 -1.50 12.10 -3.90
C GLN A 115 -2.02 10.70 -4.27
N SER A 116 -1.38 10.08 -5.26
CA SER A 116 -1.56 8.67 -5.58
C SER A 116 -0.73 7.78 -4.67
N ILE A 117 -1.33 6.69 -4.20
CA ILE A 117 -0.74 5.72 -3.29
C ILE A 117 -1.01 4.34 -3.87
N ALA A 118 0.02 3.54 -4.09
CA ALA A 118 -0.17 2.14 -4.47
C ALA A 118 -0.62 1.32 -3.25
N PHE A 119 -1.41 0.27 -3.46
CA PHE A 119 -1.67 -0.70 -2.41
C PHE A 119 -1.65 -2.13 -2.95
N ARG A 120 -1.26 -3.07 -2.09
CA ARG A 120 -1.28 -4.50 -2.37
C ARG A 120 -1.72 -5.28 -1.14
N PHE A 121 -2.12 -6.53 -1.36
CA PHE A 121 -2.44 -7.47 -0.29
C PHE A 121 -1.24 -8.39 -0.10
N LYS A 122 -0.82 -8.62 1.15
CA LYS A 122 0.20 -9.62 1.46
C LYS A 122 -0.28 -11.00 1.04
N LYS A 123 0.59 -11.81 0.44
CA LYS A 123 0.24 -13.20 0.15
C LYS A 123 0.32 -14.02 1.44
N PRO A 124 -0.57 -15.02 1.63
CA PRO A 124 -0.40 -16.01 2.68
C PRO A 124 0.95 -16.72 2.45
N GLY A 125 1.95 -16.45 3.29
CA GLY A 125 3.31 -16.97 3.16
C GLY A 125 4.41 -15.90 3.14
N ASP A 126 4.11 -14.64 2.85
CA ASP A 126 5.11 -13.54 2.87
C ASP A 126 5.51 -13.10 4.30
N GLY A 127 4.83 -13.62 5.33
CA GLY A 127 5.00 -13.22 6.73
C GLY A 127 5.26 -14.36 7.71
N GLU A 128 5.27 -15.61 7.26
CA GLU A 128 5.67 -16.75 8.08
C GLU A 128 6.94 -17.31 7.49
N LYS A 129 8.09 -17.01 8.11
CA LYS A 129 9.23 -17.91 8.03
C LYS A 129 8.69 -19.31 8.27
N ALA A 130 8.68 -20.14 7.23
CA ALA A 130 8.30 -21.54 7.32
C ALA A 130 8.97 -22.10 8.57
N VAL A 131 8.17 -22.40 9.59
CA VAL A 131 8.67 -23.02 10.80
C VAL A 131 9.27 -24.34 10.35
N LYS A 132 10.60 -24.40 10.44
CA LYS A 132 11.41 -25.57 10.15
C LYS A 132 10.74 -26.79 10.75
N LYS A 133 10.22 -27.67 9.88
CA LYS A 133 9.93 -29.04 10.25
C LYS A 133 11.01 -29.88 9.60
N ASP A 134 11.92 -30.32 10.45
CA ASP A 134 12.84 -31.45 10.25
C ASP A 134 13.87 -31.31 9.12
N GLY A 135 15.00 -30.67 9.45
CA GLY A 135 16.32 -31.31 9.26
C GLY A 135 16.86 -31.58 7.85
N GLU A 136 16.41 -30.89 6.81
CA GLU A 136 17.13 -30.87 5.52
C GLU A 136 17.60 -29.44 5.20
N ASP A 137 18.92 -29.29 5.09
CA ASP A 137 19.59 -28.09 4.58
C ASP A 137 19.22 -27.93 3.10
N ILE A 138 18.10 -27.27 2.84
CA ILE A 138 17.78 -26.77 1.51
C ILE A 138 18.36 -25.35 1.45
N ASP A 139 19.44 -25.18 0.69
CA ASP A 139 19.86 -23.89 0.13
C ASP A 139 18.72 -23.40 -0.78
N ILE A 140 17.65 -22.87 -0.18
CA ILE A 140 16.66 -22.09 -0.90
C ILE A 140 17.27 -20.71 -1.00
N ASP A 141 17.78 -20.43 -2.20
CA ASP A 141 18.00 -19.10 -2.72
C ASP A 141 16.67 -18.33 -2.61
N LEU A 142 16.41 -17.78 -1.41
CA LEU A 142 15.23 -16.99 -1.08
C LEU A 142 15.43 -15.55 -1.56
N ASP A 143 15.81 -15.40 -2.83
CA ASP A 143 15.44 -14.23 -3.61
C ASP A 143 13.93 -14.33 -3.86
N LEU A 144 13.12 -14.17 -2.80
CA LEU A 144 11.71 -13.83 -2.92
C LEU A 144 11.69 -12.44 -3.57
N GLU A 145 11.81 -12.42 -4.90
CA GLU A 145 11.67 -11.23 -5.71
C GLU A 145 10.37 -10.55 -5.29
N ASP A 146 10.49 -9.36 -4.68
CA ASP A 146 9.32 -8.57 -4.33
C ASP A 146 8.49 -8.44 -5.62
N PRO A 147 7.23 -8.96 -5.66
CA PRO A 147 6.40 -8.96 -6.87
C PRO A 147 6.09 -7.54 -7.37
N GLY A 148 6.51 -6.52 -6.63
CA GLY A 148 6.39 -5.13 -6.97
C GLY A 148 4.97 -4.62 -6.74
N TRP A 149 4.63 -3.58 -7.48
CA TRP A 149 3.35 -2.90 -7.38
C TRP A 149 2.62 -3.02 -8.70
N ASP A 150 1.56 -3.82 -8.71
CA ASP A 150 0.62 -3.89 -9.84
C ASP A 150 -0.21 -2.60 -9.84
N VAL A 151 0.26 -1.56 -10.51
CA VAL A 151 -0.48 -0.31 -10.74
C VAL A 151 -0.43 0.02 -12.22
N VAL A 152 -1.61 0.13 -12.83
CA VAL A 152 -1.74 0.56 -14.23
C VAL A 152 -2.07 2.05 -14.24
N VAL A 153 -1.18 2.84 -14.83
CA VAL A 153 -1.41 4.28 -15.06
C VAL A 153 -2.03 4.43 -16.44
N PRO A 154 -3.30 4.89 -16.56
CA PRO A 154 -3.92 5.09 -17.86
C PRO A 154 -3.15 6.13 -18.67
N LYS A 155 -2.86 5.84 -19.95
CA LYS A 155 -2.30 6.82 -20.88
C LYS A 155 -3.39 7.30 -21.82
N PHE A 156 -3.32 8.58 -22.19
CA PHE A 156 -4.31 9.19 -23.08
C PHE A 156 -4.25 8.63 -24.51
N ASP A 157 -3.11 8.08 -24.92
CA ASP A 157 -2.91 7.47 -26.23
C ASP A 157 -3.50 6.05 -26.36
N ASP A 158 -4.03 5.47 -25.26
CA ASP A 158 -4.64 4.13 -25.27
C ASP A 158 -6.10 4.13 -25.80
N GLU A 159 -6.63 5.28 -26.26
CA GLU A 159 -8.02 5.43 -26.73
C GLU A 159 -8.20 5.34 -28.26
N GLU A 160 -7.14 5.16 -29.06
CA GLU A 160 -7.24 5.08 -30.54
C GLU A 160 -6.94 3.70 -31.12
N GLU A 161 -7.80 2.73 -30.85
CA GLU A 161 -8.00 1.58 -31.76
C GLU A 161 -9.50 1.30 -31.92
N ILE A 162 -10.23 2.30 -32.43
CA ILE A 162 -11.55 2.07 -33.02
C ILE A 162 -11.27 1.49 -34.43
N GLU A 163 -11.25 0.17 -34.54
CA GLU A 163 -11.22 -0.53 -35.83
C GLU A 163 -12.33 0.04 -36.75
N GLN A 164 -11.93 0.53 -37.93
CA GLN A 164 -12.83 0.94 -39.01
C GLN A 164 -13.19 -0.24 -39.91
#